data_AF-G5A860-F1
#
_entry.id   AF-G5A860-F1
#
_cell.length_a   1.000
_cell.length_b   1.000
_cell.length_c   1.000
_cell.angle_alpha   90.00
_cell.angle_beta   90.00
_cell.angle_gamma   90.00
#
_symmetry.space_group_name_H-M   'P 1'
#
loop_
_entity.id
_entity.type
_entity.pdbx_description
1 polymer ?
#
loop_
_entity_poly.entity_id
_entity_poly.type
_entity_poly.pdbx_seq_one_letter_code
_entity_poly.pdbx_strand_id
1 'polypeptide(L)' 'ETVDSLSEKDITNLKPALESNSTCGFDMKRLLDHTWLTVAELRRLNPGISDDNIRVIMSQSNLVLRDITVATSNCMSE' A
#
# COMPACT_ATOMS: atom_id res chain seq x y z
N GLU A 1 -2.63 -19.49 -3.51
CA GLU A 1 -1.48 -20.23 -2.95
C GLU A 1 -1.74 -20.46 -1.47
N THR A 2 -1.51 -21.68 -0.98
CA THR A 2 -1.66 -22.01 0.44
C THR A 2 -0.29 -21.92 1.11
N VAL A 3 -0.26 -21.78 2.43
CA VAL A 3 1.00 -21.73 3.21
C VAL A 3 1.84 -23.00 3.02
N ASP A 4 1.20 -24.12 2.64
CA ASP A 4 1.85 -25.41 2.39
C ASP A 4 2.70 -25.45 1.11
N SER A 5 2.54 -24.48 0.19
CA SER A 5 3.34 -24.41 -1.05
C SER A 5 4.60 -23.55 -0.94
N LEU A 6 4.92 -23.06 0.27
CA LEU A 6 6.09 -22.21 0.49
C LEU A 6 7.39 -23.01 0.39
N SER A 7 8.39 -22.45 -0.29
CA SER A 7 9.73 -23.04 -0.31
C SER A 7 10.44 -22.84 1.04
N GLU A 8 11.49 -23.62 1.30
CA GLU A 8 12.32 -23.44 2.49
C GLU A 8 12.91 -22.03 2.60
N LYS A 9 13.23 -21.42 1.44
CA LYS A 9 13.67 -20.02 1.35
C LYS A 9 12.56 -19.05 1.78
N ASP A 10 11.32 -19.29 1.34
CA ASP A 10 10.18 -18.45 1.72
C ASP A 10 9.91 -18.53 3.22
N ILE A 11 9.98 -19.74 3.79
CA ILE A 11 9.82 -19.95 5.24
C ILE A 11 10.93 -19.24 6.02
N THR A 12 12.17 -19.33 5.55
CA THR A 12 13.33 -18.66 6.17
C THR A 12 13.17 -17.14 6.19
N ASN A 13 12.58 -16.56 5.13
CA ASN A 13 12.30 -15.12 5.06
C ASN A 13 11.05 -14.72 5.86
N LEU A 14 10.03 -15.57 5.89
CA LEU A 14 8.75 -15.27 6.54
C LEU A 14 8.85 -15.30 8.07
N LYS A 15 9.66 -16.20 8.62
CA LYS A 15 9.83 -16.33 10.08
C LYS A 15 10.26 -15.03 10.78
N PRO A 16 11.36 -14.35 10.39
CA PRO A 16 11.75 -13.09 11.03
C PRO A 16 10.71 -11.98 10.81
N ALA A 17 10.00 -11.98 9.68
CA ALA A 17 8.91 -11.02 9.44
C ALA A 17 7.71 -11.22 10.37
N LEU A 18 7.40 -12.47 10.76
CA LEU A 18 6.36 -12.76 11.77
C LEU A 18 6.81 -12.38 13.19
N GLU A 19 8.11 -12.47 13.47
CA GLU A 19 8.71 -12.16 14.78
C GLU A 19 8.95 -10.64 14.98
N SER A 20 8.99 -9.84 13.91
CA SER A 20 9.36 -8.41 13.96
C SER A 20 8.36 -7.51 14.69
N ASN A 21 7.17 -8.01 15.04
CA ASN A 21 6.05 -7.23 15.63
C ASN A 21 5.75 -5.94 14.84
N SER A 22 5.98 -5.96 13.53
CA SER A 22 5.79 -4.82 12.66
C SER A 22 4.45 -4.86 11.93
N THR A 23 3.93 -3.67 11.60
CA THR A 23 2.75 -3.49 10.76
C THR A 23 3.07 -3.07 9.33
N CYS A 24 4.35 -2.92 8.96
CA CYS A 24 4.76 -2.36 7.66
C CYS A 24 4.03 -2.99 6.47
N GLY A 25 4.05 -4.33 6.36
CA GLY A 25 3.41 -5.04 5.26
C GLY A 25 1.89 -4.80 5.19
N PHE A 26 1.23 -4.73 6.36
CA PHE A 26 -0.18 -4.41 6.45
C PHE A 26 -0.48 -2.95 6.06
N ASP A 27 0.31 -2.01 6.56
CA ASP A 27 0.17 -0.58 6.29
C ASP A 27 0.40 -0.28 4.79
N MET A 28 1.41 -0.91 4.19
CA MET A 28 1.69 -0.80 2.75
C MET A 28 0.58 -1.41 1.89
N LYS A 29 0.01 -2.56 2.29
CA LYS A 29 -1.14 -3.13 1.58
C LYS A 29 -2.36 -2.20 1.68
N ARG A 30 -2.65 -1.67 2.87
CA ARG A 30 -3.75 -0.73 3.07
C ARG A 30 -3.58 0.53 2.23
N LEU A 31 -2.36 1.05 2.13
CA LEU A 31 -2.02 2.20 1.30
C LEU A 31 -2.29 1.93 -0.19
N LEU A 32 -1.90 0.76 -0.69
CA LEU A 32 -2.16 0.33 -2.06
C LEU A 32 -3.67 0.25 -2.34
N ASP A 33 -4.42 -0.43 -1.46
CA ASP A 33 -5.86 -0.62 -1.60
C ASP A 33 -6.59 0.73 -1.62
N HIS A 34 -6.21 1.65 -0.72
CA HIS A 34 -6.81 2.98 -0.66
C HIS A 34 -6.49 3.82 -1.91
N THR A 35 -5.26 3.75 -2.41
CA THR A 35 -4.85 4.42 -3.65
C THR A 35 -5.69 3.93 -4.83
N TRP A 36 -5.84 2.61 -4.98
CA TRP A 36 -6.63 2.00 -6.04
C TRP A 36 -8.09 2.44 -5.99
N LEU A 37 -8.72 2.35 -4.82
CA LEU A 37 -10.12 2.74 -4.63
C LEU A 37 -10.35 4.23 -4.91
N THR A 38 -9.41 5.09 -4.48
CA THR A 38 -9.51 6.54 -4.74
C THR A 38 -9.47 6.84 -6.23
N VAL A 39 -8.52 6.24 -6.96
CA VAL A 39 -8.43 6.41 -8.42
C VAL A 39 -9.66 5.85 -9.14
N ALA A 40 -10.16 4.70 -8.71
CA ALA A 40 -11.38 4.10 -9.26
C ALA A 40 -12.60 5.02 -9.06
N GLU A 41 -12.74 5.62 -7.89
CA GLU A 41 -13.83 6.56 -7.59
C GLU A 41 -13.73 7.84 -8.43
N LEU A 42 -12.52 8.40 -8.61
CA LEU A 42 -12.31 9.57 -9.47
C LEU A 42 -12.74 9.28 -10.92
N ARG A 43 -12.39 8.11 -11.46
CA ARG A 43 -12.81 7.69 -12.81
C ARG A 43 -14.29 7.38 -12.89
N ARG A 44 -14.92 6.89 -11.81
CA ARG A 44 -16.37 6.68 -11.75
C ARG A 44 -17.14 7.99 -11.78
N LEU A 45 -16.67 9.00 -11.04
CA LEU A 45 -17.28 10.33 -10.98
C LEU A 45 -17.05 11.15 -12.26
N ASN A 46 -15.88 11.00 -12.88
CA ASN A 46 -15.54 11.65 -14.14
C ASN A 46 -14.82 10.67 -15.08
N PRO A 47 -15.57 9.94 -15.94
CA PRO A 47 -14.98 8.95 -16.85
C PRO A 47 -13.98 9.51 -17.86
N GLY A 48 -14.03 10.82 -18.15
CA GLY A 48 -13.13 11.49 -19.08
C GLY A 48 -11.93 12.17 -18.41
N ILE A 49 -11.73 11.99 -17.10
CA ILE A 49 -10.60 12.60 -16.39
C ILE A 49 -9.27 12.07 -16.95
N SER A 50 -8.32 12.98 -17.21
CA SER A 50 -6.97 12.60 -17.62
C SER A 50 -6.17 12.08 -16.43
N ASP A 51 -5.19 11.21 -16.70
CA ASP A 51 -4.29 10.71 -15.66
C ASP A 51 -3.50 11.84 -14.97
N ASP A 52 -3.16 12.91 -15.69
CA ASP A 52 -2.49 14.08 -15.12
C ASP A 52 -3.37 14.80 -14.08
N ASN A 53 -4.66 14.96 -14.38
CA ASN A 53 -5.60 15.55 -13.44
C ASN A 53 -5.81 14.65 -12.21
N ILE A 54 -5.87 13.33 -12.40
CA ILE A 54 -5.87 12.37 -11.28
C ILE A 54 -4.63 12.58 -10.40
N ARG A 55 -3.44 12.66 -10.99
CA ARG A 55 -2.18 12.87 -10.24
C ARG A 55 -2.19 14.18 -9.46
N VAL A 56 -2.69 15.27 -10.04
CA VAL A 56 -2.80 16.57 -9.36
C VAL A 56 -3.78 16.50 -8.18
N ILE A 57 -4.94 15.86 -8.35
CA ILE A 57 -5.91 15.69 -7.26
C ILE A 57 -5.31 14.81 -6.14
N MET A 58 -4.68 13.70 -6.52
CA MET A 58 -4.05 12.77 -5.60
C MET A 58 -2.93 13.44 -4.79
N SER A 59 -2.10 14.29 -5.40
CA SER A 59 -0.99 14.97 -4.70
C SER A 59 -1.47 15.91 -3.59
N GLN A 60 -2.71 16.39 -3.67
CA GLN A 60 -3.35 17.24 -2.66
C GLN A 60 -4.14 16.45 -1.62
N SER A 61 -4.29 15.14 -1.80
CA SER A 61 -5.07 14.29 -0.90
C SER A 61 -4.32 13.96 0.39
N ASN A 62 -5.06 13.65 1.47
CA ASN A 62 -4.47 13.13 2.71
C ASN A 62 -3.71 11.82 2.51
N LEU A 63 -4.06 11.06 1.46
CA LEU A 63 -3.35 9.84 1.10
C LEU A 63 -1.86 10.16 0.84
N VAL A 64 -1.57 11.14 0.00
CA VAL A 64 -0.19 11.54 -0.31
C VAL A 64 0.41 12.39 0.81
N LEU A 65 -0.34 13.36 1.33
CA LEU A 65 0.19 14.33 2.29
C LEU A 65 0.43 13.76 3.69
N ARG A 66 -0.23 12.66 4.06
CA ARG A 66 -0.14 12.09 5.41
C ARG A 66 0.04 10.57 5.40
N ASP A 67 -0.86 9.84 4.76
CA ASP A 67 -0.96 8.39 4.97
C ASP A 67 0.24 7.64 4.38
N ILE A 68 0.76 8.07 3.23
CA ILE A 68 2.03 7.55 2.67
C ILE A 68 3.14 7.72 3.71
N THR A 69 3.33 8.93 4.25
CA THR A 69 4.43 9.23 5.18
C THR A 69 4.32 8.40 6.47
N VAL A 70 3.12 8.22 7.01
CA VAL A 70 2.91 7.38 8.20
C VAL A 70 3.23 5.92 7.90
N ALA A 71 2.69 5.37 6.80
CA ALA A 71 2.91 3.98 6.43
C ALA A 71 4.40 3.71 6.13
N THR A 72 5.08 4.58 5.40
CA THR A 72 6.50 4.41 5.08
C THR A 72 7.38 4.59 6.31
N SER A 73 7.06 5.52 7.22
CA SER A 73 7.79 5.69 8.48
C SER A 73 7.73 4.43 9.36
N ASN A 74 6.59 3.74 9.39
CA ASN A 74 6.45 2.47 10.12
C ASN A 74 7.34 1.35 9.56
N CYS A 75 7.77 1.48 8.31
CA CYS A 75 8.62 0.51 7.62
C CYS A 75 10.13 0.78 7.73
N MET A 76 10.55 1.96 8.22
CA MET A 76 11.97 2.38 8.13
C MET A 76 12.91 1.65 9.11
N SER A 77 12.36 0.97 10.11
CA SER A 77 13.12 0.25 11.15
C SER A 77 13.11 -1.27 10.98
N GLU A 78 12.58 -1.77 9.85
CA GLU A 78 12.65 -3.19 9.46
C GLU A 78 14.00 -3.58 8.85
#